data_AF-A0A7H8N3D2-F1
#
_entry.id   AF-A0A7H8N3D2-F1
#
_cell.length_a   1.000
_cell.length_b   1.000
_cell.length_c   1.000
_cell.angle_alpha   90.00
_cell.angle_beta   90.00
_cell.angle_gamma   90.00
#
_symmetry.space_group_name_H-M   'P 1'
#
loop_
_entity.id
_entity.type
_entity.pdbx_description
1 polymer ?
#
loop_
_entity_poly.entity_id
_entity_poly.type
_entity_poly.pdbx_seq_one_letter_code
_entity_poly.pdbx_strand_id
1 'polypeptide(L)'
;MRFRCIADECVKDGSGAYVQPHEEAHEKHAKYLTIPGHNPHLFNTAALLTSSTVVLCEGELDAMAVSGLGVPAVGVPGVASWRDHFDPAFAGLATTLVVGDGDEAGRAFTRKVCERLASARPIDLGDGYDANRFIVTYGKEASRERLGLAA
;
A
#
# COMPACT_ATOMS: atom_id res chain seq x y z
N MET A 1 3.45 14.17 -6.32
CA MET A 1 2.45 13.35 -7.03
C MET A 1 3.20 12.25 -7.74
N ARG A 2 2.78 10.99 -7.59
CA ARG A 2 3.37 9.85 -8.29
C ARG A 2 2.46 9.43 -9.45
N PHE A 3 3.06 8.94 -10.52
CA PHE A 3 2.36 8.51 -11.73
C PHE A 3 2.67 7.05 -12.01
N ARG A 4 1.65 6.23 -12.22
CA ARG A 4 1.82 4.86 -12.69
C ARG A 4 2.05 4.89 -14.20
N CYS A 5 3.10 4.24 -14.69
CA CYS A 5 3.25 4.02 -16.12
C CYS A 5 2.12 3.10 -16.62
N ILE A 6 1.46 3.51 -17.71
CA ILE A 6 0.40 2.77 -18.40
C ILE A 6 0.72 2.58 -19.89
N ALA A 7 1.99 2.77 -20.29
CA ALA A 7 2.41 2.57 -21.67
C ALA A 7 2.19 1.12 -22.06
N ASP A 8 1.55 0.88 -23.22
CA ASP A 8 1.15 -0.45 -23.68
C ASP A 8 2.36 -1.41 -23.71
N GLU A 9 3.51 -0.95 -24.17
CA GLU A 9 4.77 -1.72 -24.19
C GLU A 9 5.26 -2.18 -22.81
N CYS A 10 4.82 -1.53 -21.73
CA CYS A 10 5.18 -1.89 -20.36
C CYS A 10 4.15 -2.79 -19.68
N VAL A 11 2.86 -2.57 -19.98
CA VAL A 11 1.74 -3.16 -19.22
C VAL A 11 0.94 -4.21 -19.98
N LYS A 12 1.21 -4.42 -21.28
CA LYS A 12 0.55 -5.42 -22.11
C LYS A 12 1.53 -6.43 -22.69
N ASP A 13 1.04 -7.65 -22.92
CA ASP A 13 1.77 -8.69 -23.63
C ASP A 13 1.67 -8.54 -25.16
N GLY A 14 2.28 -9.48 -25.90
CA GLY A 14 2.24 -9.51 -27.36
C GLY A 14 0.84 -9.73 -27.96
N SER A 15 -0.16 -10.11 -27.16
CA SER A 15 -1.56 -10.22 -27.58
C SER A 15 -2.35 -8.92 -27.35
N GLY A 16 -1.78 -7.95 -26.64
CA GLY A 16 -2.44 -6.70 -26.24
C GLY A 16 -3.25 -6.82 -24.95
N ALA A 17 -3.14 -7.94 -24.23
CA ALA A 17 -3.78 -8.14 -22.94
C ALA A 17 -2.92 -7.53 -21.81
N TYR A 18 -3.57 -6.97 -20.77
CA TYR A 18 -2.85 -6.47 -19.59
C TYR A 18 -2.23 -7.63 -18.81
N VAL A 19 -0.96 -7.48 -18.43
CA VAL A 19 -0.24 -8.47 -17.62
C VAL A 19 -0.33 -8.14 -16.14
N GLN A 20 0.03 -9.09 -15.28
CA GLN A 20 0.08 -8.82 -13.84
C GLN A 20 1.21 -7.85 -13.51
N PRO A 21 1.11 -7.06 -12.42
CA PRO A 21 2.09 -6.01 -12.13
C PRO A 21 3.55 -6.48 -11.93
N HIS A 22 3.79 -7.77 -11.70
CA HIS A 22 5.12 -8.38 -11.57
C HIS A 22 5.66 -8.92 -12.90
N GLU A 23 4.82 -9.01 -13.93
CA GLU A 23 5.16 -9.40 -15.29
C GLU A 23 5.40 -8.18 -16.19
N GLU A 24 5.08 -6.97 -15.71
CA GLU A 24 5.29 -5.73 -16.43
C GLU A 24 6.78 -5.45 -16.69
N ALA A 25 7.09 -4.97 -17.90
CA ALA A 25 8.45 -4.65 -18.32
C ALA A 25 8.69 -3.13 -18.33
N HIS A 26 9.42 -2.63 -17.33
CA HIS A 26 9.79 -1.21 -17.22
C HIS A 26 11.32 -1.05 -17.33
N GLU A 27 11.88 -1.22 -18.52
CA GLU A 27 13.34 -1.24 -18.71
C GLU A 27 13.99 0.16 -18.61
N LYS A 28 13.30 1.18 -19.11
CA LYS A 28 13.86 2.54 -19.25
C LYS A 28 13.53 3.47 -18.08
N HIS A 29 12.59 3.07 -17.22
CA HIS A 29 12.08 3.89 -16.13
C HIS A 29 11.47 3.01 -15.04
N ALA A 30 11.11 3.59 -13.89
CA ALA A 30 10.40 2.85 -12.85
C ALA A 30 8.91 2.68 -13.21
N LYS A 31 8.30 1.64 -12.63
CA LYS A 31 6.84 1.40 -12.66
C LYS A 31 6.03 2.58 -12.12
N TYR A 32 6.55 3.23 -11.07
CA TYR A 32 6.01 4.46 -10.50
C TYR A 32 7.00 5.60 -10.67
N LEU A 33 6.54 6.66 -11.35
CA LEU A 33 7.30 7.85 -11.67
C LEU A 33 7.00 8.97 -10.65
N THR A 34 7.98 9.84 -10.42
CA THR A 34 7.82 11.04 -9.61
C THR A 34 8.36 12.27 -10.34
N ILE A 35 7.87 13.44 -9.97
CA ILE A 35 8.41 14.71 -10.46
C ILE A 35 9.79 14.92 -9.80
N PRO A 36 10.84 15.31 -10.56
CA PRO A 36 12.13 15.65 -9.97
C PRO A 36 12.01 16.68 -8.84
N GLY A 37 12.70 16.45 -7.73
CA GLY A 37 12.68 17.32 -6.55
C GLY A 37 11.43 17.18 -5.66
N HIS A 38 10.48 16.31 -6.02
CA HIS A 38 9.29 16.09 -5.20
C HIS A 38 9.61 15.18 -4.01
N ASN A 39 9.27 15.64 -2.80
CA ASN A 39 9.42 14.86 -1.58
C ASN A 39 8.42 13.69 -1.53
N PRO A 40 8.68 12.62 -0.76
CA PRO A 40 7.66 11.61 -0.51
C PRO A 40 6.53 12.22 0.32
N HIS A 41 5.29 11.88 -0.02
CA HIS A 41 4.10 12.23 0.76
C HIS A 41 3.26 10.96 0.97
N LEU A 42 2.57 10.89 2.10
CA LEU A 42 1.53 9.88 2.29
C LEU A 42 0.36 10.14 1.33
N PHE A 43 -0.11 9.08 0.70
CA PHE A 43 -1.32 9.10 -0.09
C PHE A 43 -2.56 9.02 0.81
N ASN A 44 -3.62 9.74 0.41
CA ASN A 44 -4.94 9.72 1.05
C ASN A 44 -4.96 10.14 2.54
N THR A 45 -4.17 11.16 2.92
CA THR A 45 -4.09 11.62 4.33
C THR A 45 -5.44 12.05 4.93
N ALA A 46 -6.44 12.40 4.11
CA ALA A 46 -7.79 12.67 4.58
C ALA A 46 -8.40 11.47 5.33
N ALA A 47 -8.02 10.23 5.00
CA ALA A 47 -8.46 9.01 5.68
C ALA A 47 -8.04 8.96 7.16
N LEU A 48 -6.98 9.67 7.56
CA LEU A 48 -6.53 9.75 8.94
C LEU A 48 -7.52 10.53 9.83
N LEU A 49 -8.43 11.29 9.22
CA LEU A 49 -9.38 12.16 9.92
C LEU A 49 -10.78 11.55 10.05
N THR A 50 -11.05 10.41 9.38
CA THR A 50 -12.40 9.86 9.27
C THR A 50 -12.70 8.72 10.25
N SER A 51 -11.68 8.20 10.93
CA SER A 51 -11.79 7.02 11.81
C SER A 51 -10.63 6.97 12.81
N SER A 52 -10.84 6.31 13.94
CA SER A 52 -9.77 5.96 14.89
C SER A 52 -8.93 4.76 14.45
N THR A 53 -9.38 4.02 13.43
CA THR A 53 -8.69 2.88 12.82
C THR A 53 -8.42 3.17 11.35
N VAL A 54 -7.16 3.04 10.92
CA VAL A 54 -6.73 3.20 9.52
C VAL A 54 -5.87 2.01 9.09
N VAL A 55 -5.87 1.71 7.79
CA VAL A 55 -4.91 0.78 7.19
C VAL A 55 -3.79 1.57 6.52
N LEU A 56 -2.54 1.29 6.87
CA LEU A 56 -1.35 1.81 6.20
C LEU A 56 -0.80 0.73 5.26
N CYS A 57 -0.85 1.01 3.96
CA CYS A 57 -0.38 0.11 2.92
C CYS A 57 0.98 0.54 2.36
N GLU A 58 1.76 -0.44 1.89
CA GLU A 58 2.86 -0.20 0.96
C GLU A 58 2.30 0.17 -0.41
N GLY A 59 2.42 1.44 -0.82
CA GLY A 59 1.95 1.91 -2.13
C GLY A 59 0.56 2.55 -2.14
N GLU A 60 0.34 3.39 -3.16
CA GLU A 60 -0.93 4.11 -3.32
C GLU A 60 -2.05 3.24 -3.87
N LEU A 61 -1.74 2.29 -4.77
CA LEU A 61 -2.75 1.39 -5.34
C LEU A 61 -3.31 0.43 -4.30
N ASP A 62 -2.47 -0.06 -3.39
CA ASP A 62 -2.88 -0.90 -2.26
C ASP A 62 -3.82 -0.15 -1.33
N ALA A 63 -3.48 1.10 -1.00
CA ALA A 63 -4.37 1.96 -0.22
C ALA A 63 -5.71 2.23 -0.93
N MET A 64 -5.72 2.40 -2.26
CA MET A 64 -6.97 2.53 -3.03
C MET A 64 -7.79 1.23 -3.01
N ALA A 65 -7.16 0.07 -3.19
CA ALA A 65 -7.81 -1.23 -3.18
C ALA A 65 -8.44 -1.52 -1.81
N VAL A 66 -7.67 -1.30 -0.74
CA VAL A 66 -8.15 -1.43 0.64
C VAL A 66 -9.27 -0.44 0.94
N SER A 67 -9.17 0.81 0.46
CA SER A 67 -10.27 1.79 0.58
C SER A 67 -11.57 1.28 -0.07
N GLY A 68 -11.46 0.54 -1.18
CA GLY A 68 -12.58 -0.14 -1.84
C GLY A 68 -13.29 -1.19 -0.98
N LEU A 69 -12.65 -1.69 0.09
CA LEU A 69 -13.29 -2.56 1.08
C LEU A 69 -14.21 -1.80 2.05
N GLY A 70 -14.25 -0.47 1.96
CA GLY A 70 -15.02 0.42 2.83
C GLY A 70 -14.31 0.74 4.15
N VAL A 71 -12.97 0.74 4.15
CA VAL A 71 -12.15 1.02 5.34
C VAL A 71 -11.14 2.13 5.03
N PRO A 72 -10.91 3.10 5.93
CA PRO A 72 -9.95 4.18 5.68
C PRO A 72 -8.54 3.62 5.48
N ALA A 73 -7.88 4.00 4.39
CA ALA A 73 -6.52 3.55 4.11
C ALA A 73 -5.62 4.66 3.56
N VAL A 74 -4.35 4.62 3.95
CA VAL A 74 -3.27 5.51 3.52
C VAL A 74 -2.13 4.70 2.90
N GLY A 75 -1.43 5.29 1.94
CA GLY A 75 -0.32 4.62 1.24
C GLY A 75 1.00 5.34 1.45
N VAL A 76 2.07 4.61 1.74
CA VAL A 76 3.45 5.14 1.66
C VAL A 76 4.01 4.90 0.25
N PRO A 77 4.73 5.85 -0.37
CA PRO A 77 5.25 5.68 -1.72
C PRO A 77 6.51 4.78 -1.73
N GLY A 78 6.33 3.51 -1.39
CA GLY A 78 7.38 2.51 -1.20
C GLY A 78 8.03 2.54 0.18
N VAL A 79 8.51 1.38 0.65
CA VAL A 79 9.05 1.16 2.00
C VAL A 79 10.17 2.11 2.42
N ALA A 80 11.05 2.46 1.48
CA ALA A 80 12.20 3.32 1.73
C ALA A 80 11.81 4.80 1.92
N SER A 81 10.56 5.16 1.60
CA SER A 81 10.09 6.54 1.59
C SER A 81 9.54 7.01 2.94
N TRP A 82 9.47 6.15 3.96
CA TRP A 82 9.03 6.57 5.29
C TRP A 82 9.95 7.65 5.87
N ARG A 83 9.37 8.72 6.40
CA ARG A 83 10.07 9.86 7.00
C ARG A 83 9.57 10.09 8.42
N ASP A 84 10.44 10.60 9.30
CA ASP A 84 10.10 10.83 10.71
C ASP A 84 8.92 11.76 10.90
N HIS A 85 8.73 12.73 10.00
CA HIS A 85 7.61 13.66 10.04
C HIS A 85 6.26 13.03 9.65
N PHE A 86 6.22 11.75 9.25
CA PHE A 86 4.98 11.01 9.06
C PHE A 86 4.41 10.49 10.38
N ASP A 87 5.25 10.20 11.38
CA ASP A 87 4.79 9.60 12.63
C ASP A 87 3.69 10.43 13.34
N PRO A 88 3.81 11.77 13.46
CA PRO A 88 2.78 12.59 14.11
C PRO A 88 1.42 12.53 13.41
N ALA A 89 1.36 12.20 12.12
CA ALA A 89 0.09 12.10 11.39
C ALA A 89 -0.79 10.93 11.87
N PHE A 90 -0.17 9.93 12.52
CA PHE A 90 -0.86 8.79 13.12
C PHE A 90 -1.07 8.97 14.64
N ALA A 91 -0.62 10.09 15.21
CA ALA A 91 -0.85 10.41 16.60
C ALA A 91 -2.33 10.68 16.85
N GLY A 92 -2.94 9.92 17.75
CA GLY A 92 -4.37 9.98 18.06
C GLY A 92 -5.23 8.89 17.43
N LEU A 93 -4.67 8.10 16.50
CA LEU A 93 -5.32 6.87 16.05
C LEU A 93 -5.26 5.81 17.14
N ALA A 94 -6.37 5.11 17.36
CA ALA A 94 -6.41 3.95 18.24
C ALA A 94 -5.66 2.77 17.63
N THR A 95 -5.83 2.56 16.32
CA THR A 95 -5.24 1.42 15.60
C THR A 95 -4.75 1.84 14.21
N THR A 96 -3.52 1.48 13.89
CA THR A 96 -2.96 1.56 12.53
C THR A 96 -2.63 0.14 12.05
N LEU A 97 -3.45 -0.43 11.18
CA LEU A 97 -3.18 -1.74 10.60
C LEU A 97 -2.10 -1.57 9.51
N VAL A 98 -0.91 -2.10 9.73
CA VAL A 98 0.22 -1.95 8.79
C VAL A 98 0.30 -3.17 7.90
N VAL A 99 0.10 -2.94 6.61
CA VAL A 99 0.06 -3.95 5.54
C VAL A 99 1.21 -3.68 4.58
N GLY A 100 2.37 -4.29 4.85
CA GLY A 100 3.47 -4.33 3.89
C GLY A 100 3.31 -5.50 2.94
N ASP A 101 4.04 -5.45 1.83
CA ASP A 101 4.04 -6.55 0.85
C ASP A 101 4.63 -7.83 1.48
N GLY A 102 4.17 -8.98 0.98
CA GLY A 102 4.58 -10.33 1.38
C GLY A 102 5.99 -10.71 0.94
N ASP A 103 6.92 -9.77 0.96
CA ASP A 103 8.35 -9.97 0.72
C ASP A 103 9.18 -9.44 1.90
N GLU A 104 10.51 -9.59 1.83
CA GLU A 104 11.36 -9.18 2.95
C GLU A 104 11.40 -7.65 3.15
N ALA A 105 11.25 -6.87 2.08
CA ALA A 105 11.27 -5.41 2.15
C ALA A 105 9.98 -4.88 2.81
N GLY A 106 8.82 -5.41 2.42
CA GLY A 106 7.52 -5.09 3.01
C GLY A 106 7.40 -5.52 4.47
N ARG A 107 7.93 -6.71 4.81
CA ARG A 107 8.01 -7.15 6.22
C ARG A 107 8.95 -6.29 7.05
N ALA A 108 10.10 -5.90 6.52
CA ALA A 108 11.03 -5.00 7.22
C ALA A 108 10.42 -3.62 7.46
N PHE A 109 9.70 -3.08 6.47
CA PHE A 109 8.93 -1.85 6.62
C PHE A 109 7.85 -1.96 7.71
N THR A 110 7.08 -3.04 7.68
CA THR A 110 6.03 -3.29 8.66
C THR A 110 6.59 -3.31 10.08
N ARG A 111 7.70 -4.04 10.31
CA ARG A 111 8.40 -4.05 11.60
C ARG A 111 8.84 -2.64 12.01
N LYS A 112 9.50 -1.91 11.10
CA LYS A 112 9.97 -0.54 11.35
C LYS A 112 8.83 0.40 11.75
N VAL A 113 7.68 0.34 11.10
CA VAL A 113 6.54 1.21 11.47
C VAL A 113 5.95 0.80 12.81
N CYS A 114 5.83 -0.50 13.07
CA CYS A 114 5.33 -1.02 14.35
C CYS A 114 6.20 -0.63 15.55
N GLU A 115 7.51 -0.46 15.36
CA GLU A 115 8.41 0.04 16.39
C GLU A 115 8.24 1.54 16.67
N ARG A 116 7.74 2.30 15.69
CA ARG A 116 7.61 3.76 15.76
C ARG A 116 6.25 4.24 16.24
N LEU A 117 5.20 3.53 15.85
CA LEU A 117 3.81 3.92 16.11
C LEU A 117 3.20 3.00 17.18
N ALA A 118 2.85 3.54 18.34
CA ALA A 118 2.22 2.75 19.41
C ALA A 118 0.88 2.09 18.99
N SER A 119 0.15 2.73 18.08
CA SER A 119 -1.11 2.21 17.52
C SER A 119 -0.91 1.17 16.42
N ALA A 120 0.32 0.96 15.93
CA ALA A 120 0.56 0.07 14.80
C ALA A 120 0.40 -1.42 15.17
N ARG A 121 -0.25 -2.16 14.27
CA ARG A 121 -0.46 -3.60 14.35
C ARG A 121 -0.11 -4.22 12.99
N PRO A 122 0.82 -5.17 12.92
CA PRO A 122 1.20 -5.78 11.65
C PRO A 122 0.08 -6.69 11.15
N ILE A 123 -0.17 -6.66 9.84
CA ILE A 123 -1.01 -7.64 9.14
C ILE A 123 -0.14 -8.34 8.10
N ASP A 124 -0.09 -9.67 8.18
CA ASP A 124 0.63 -10.50 7.22
C ASP A 124 -0.33 -11.02 6.15
N LEU A 125 -0.05 -10.72 4.88
CA LEU A 125 -0.82 -11.21 3.74
C LEU A 125 -0.34 -12.60 3.26
N GLY A 126 0.86 -13.02 3.66
CA GLY A 126 1.54 -14.21 3.17
C GLY A 126 2.44 -13.91 1.97
N ASP A 127 3.31 -14.86 1.63
CA ASP A 127 4.35 -14.65 0.64
C ASP A 127 3.81 -14.33 -0.76
N GLY A 128 4.39 -13.29 -1.38
CA GLY A 128 4.07 -12.87 -2.75
C GLY A 128 2.77 -12.09 -2.92
N TYR A 129 2.10 -11.70 -1.83
CA TYR A 129 0.92 -10.86 -1.84
C TYR A 129 1.23 -9.41 -1.48
N ASP A 130 0.87 -8.49 -2.37
CA ASP A 130 0.52 -7.12 -2.01
C ASP A 130 -1.00 -7.06 -1.68
N ALA A 131 -1.48 -5.93 -1.13
CA ALA A 131 -2.87 -5.83 -0.69
C ALA A 131 -3.84 -5.92 -1.88
N ASN A 132 -3.49 -5.31 -3.02
CA ASN A 132 -4.30 -5.37 -4.23
C ASN A 132 -4.49 -6.82 -4.71
N ARG A 133 -3.40 -7.57 -4.84
CA ARG A 133 -3.38 -8.97 -5.27
C ARG A 133 -4.13 -9.85 -4.30
N PHE A 134 -3.98 -9.63 -3.00
CA PHE A 134 -4.74 -10.38 -1.99
C PHE A 134 -6.25 -10.17 -2.19
N ILE A 135 -6.68 -8.92 -2.37
CA ILE A 135 -8.08 -8.55 -2.59
C ILE A 135 -8.63 -9.15 -3.88
N VAL A 136 -7.90 -9.08 -4.99
CA VAL A 136 -8.30 -9.67 -6.27
C VAL A 136 -8.41 -11.20 -6.18
N THR A 137 -7.50 -11.83 -5.43
CA THR A 137 -7.44 -13.30 -5.32
C THR A 137 -8.54 -13.86 -4.41
N TYR A 138 -8.76 -13.24 -3.26
CA TYR A 138 -9.64 -13.80 -2.21
C TYR A 138 -10.97 -13.06 -2.05
N GLY A 139 -11.12 -11.89 -2.69
CA GLY A 139 -12.33 -11.10 -2.63
C GLY A 139 -12.47 -10.27 -1.35
N LYS A 140 -13.56 -9.50 -1.31
CA LYS A 140 -13.81 -8.49 -0.27
C LYS A 140 -13.89 -9.07 1.13
N GLU A 141 -14.72 -10.10 1.34
CA GLU A 141 -15.00 -10.61 2.69
C GLU A 141 -13.76 -11.23 3.33
N ALA A 142 -13.05 -12.10 2.61
CA ALA A 142 -11.80 -12.69 3.09
C ALA A 142 -10.72 -11.62 3.38
N SER A 143 -10.68 -10.54 2.59
CA SER A 143 -9.76 -9.43 2.84
C SER A 143 -10.12 -8.65 4.10
N ARG A 144 -11.41 -8.41 4.35
CA ARG A 144 -11.86 -7.77 5.59
C ARG A 144 -11.58 -8.64 6.80
N GLU A 145 -11.80 -9.95 6.69
CA GLU A 145 -11.46 -10.91 7.74
C GLU A 145 -9.94 -10.92 8.02
N ARG A 146 -9.10 -10.94 6.97
CA ARG A 146 -7.64 -10.86 7.11
C ARG A 146 -7.18 -9.60 7.82
N LEU A 147 -7.85 -8.47 7.59
CA LEU A 147 -7.58 -7.20 8.28
C LEU A 147 -8.14 -7.17 9.72
N GLY A 148 -8.86 -8.20 10.16
CA GLY A 148 -9.53 -8.21 11.47
C GLY A 148 -10.74 -7.26 11.54
N LEU A 149 -11.38 -6.99 10.40
CA LEU A 149 -12.50 -6.04 10.22
C LEU A 149 -13.82 -6.72 9.83
N ALA A 150 -13.91 -8.05 10.02
CA ALA A 150 -15.17 -8.78 9.89
C ALA A 150 -16.14 -8.34 11.00
N ALA A 151 -17.43 -8.28 10.65
CA ALA A 151 -18.52 -7.95 11.57
C ALA A 151 -18.79 -9.07 12.57
#